data_AF-A0A4V2UDY2-F1
#
_entry.id   AF-A0A4V2UDY2-F1
#
_cell.length_a   1.000
_cell.length_b   1.000
_cell.length_c   1.000
_cell.angle_alpha   90.00
_cell.angle_beta   90.00
_cell.angle_gamma   90.00
#
_symmetry.space_group_name_H-M   'P 1'
#
loop_
_entity.id
_entity.type
_entity.pdbx_description
1 polymer ?
#
loop_
_entity_poly.entity_id
_entity_poly.type
_entity_poly.pdbx_seq_one_letter_code
_entity_poly.pdbx_strand_id
1 'polypeptide(L)' 'MTGYVIAHGERWRAIADEPLSSGDEIKITGRKGLTLEVARQRQES' A
#
# COMPACT_ATOMS: atom_id res chain seq x y z
N MET A 1 -8.18 6.23 -1.46
CA MET A 1 -7.29 6.67 -2.55
C MET A 1 -6.72 5.46 -3.26
N THR A 2 -6.46 5.54 -4.58
CA THR A 2 -5.95 4.42 -5.38
C THR A 2 -4.58 4.76 -5.97
N GLY A 3 -3.64 3.83 -5.95
CA GLY A 3 -2.30 4.01 -6.49
C GLY A 3 -1.68 2.69 -6.94
N TYR A 4 -0.36 2.69 -7.15
CA TYR A 4 0.41 1.51 -7.49
C TYR A 4 1.56 1.32 -6.51
N VAL A 5 1.82 0.07 -6.14
CA VAL A 5 2.93 -0.31 -5.26
C VAL A 5 3.76 -1.40 -5.94
N ILE A 6 5.03 -1.50 -5.55
CA ILE A 6 5.87 -2.64 -5.93
C ILE A 6 5.86 -3.65 -4.79
N ALA A 7 5.36 -4.84 -5.06
CA ALA A 7 5.37 -5.96 -4.13
C ALA A 7 6.01 -7.17 -4.83
N HIS A 8 7.03 -7.77 -4.21
CA HIS A 8 7.78 -8.91 -4.78
C HIS A 8 8.30 -8.70 -6.21
N GLY A 9 8.63 -7.45 -6.58
CA GLY A 9 9.12 -7.10 -7.92
C GLY A 9 8.03 -6.85 -8.97
N GLU A 10 6.76 -6.95 -8.60
CA GLU A 10 5.62 -6.71 -9.48
C GLU A 10 4.89 -5.42 -9.12
N ARG A 11 4.28 -4.76 -10.12
CA ARG A 11 3.40 -3.60 -9.93
C ARG A 11 1.99 -4.06 -9.62
N TRP A 12 1.52 -3.73 -8.42
CA TRP A 12 0.17 -4.03 -7.96
C TRP A 12 -0.65 -2.75 -7.82
N ARG A 13 -1.95 -2.83 -8.15
CA ARG A 13 -2.90 -1.78 -7.76
C ARG A 13 -3.06 -1.80 -6.25
N ALA A 14 -3.08 -0.64 -5.62
CA ALA A 14 -3.24 -0.51 -4.19
C ALA A 14 -4.33 0.51 -3.84
N ILE A 15 -5.03 0.28 -2.74
CA ILE A 15 -5.95 1.24 -2.13
C ILE A 15 -5.54 1.53 -0.69
N ALA A 16 -5.67 2.79 -0.31
CA ALA A 16 -5.40 3.27 1.05
C ALA A 16 -6.53 4.18 1.52
N ASP A 17 -6.86 4.12 2.80
CA ASP A 17 -7.88 4.97 3.42
C ASP A 17 -7.39 6.42 3.63
N GLU A 18 -6.08 6.60 3.79
CA GLU A 18 -5.42 7.89 3.97
C GLU A 18 -4.50 8.25 2.79
N PRO A 19 -4.15 9.54 2.59
CA PRO A 19 -3.20 9.93 1.56
C PRO A 19 -1.80 9.42 1.89
N LEU A 20 -1.21 8.75 0.91
CA LEU A 20 0.15 8.26 0.94
C LEU A 20 0.98 8.98 -0.12
N SER A 21 2.19 9.36 0.24
CA SER A 21 3.16 10.00 -0.63
C SER A 21 4.23 9.01 -1.06
N SER A 22 4.85 9.25 -2.22
CA SER A 22 6.00 8.46 -2.66
C SER A 22 7.11 8.50 -1.60
N GLY A 23 7.59 7.32 -1.20
CA GLY A 23 8.61 7.18 -0.14
C GLY A 23 8.03 6.88 1.24
N ASP A 24 6.72 6.98 1.44
CA ASP A 24 6.09 6.50 2.68
C ASP A 24 6.24 4.97 2.79
N GLU A 25 6.66 4.51 3.96
CA GLU A 25 6.59 3.10 4.29
C GLU A 25 5.13 2.69 4.49
N ILE A 26 4.76 1.59 3.86
CA ILE A 26 3.40 1.04 3.89
C ILE A 26 3.45 -0.41 4.31
N LYS A 27 2.35 -0.88 4.89
CA LYS A 27 2.11 -2.30 5.10
C LYS A 27 0.86 -2.74 4.34
N ILE A 28 0.90 -3.96 3.80
CA ILE A 28 -0.27 -4.58 3.20
C ILE A 28 -1.18 -5.06 4.32
N THR A 29 -2.41 -4.57 4.34
CA THR A 29 -3.44 -4.94 5.33
C THR A 29 -4.43 -5.96 4.78
N GLY A 30 -4.52 -6.09 3.46
CA GLY A 30 -5.45 -7.01 2.80
C GLY A 30 -5.22 -7.14 1.30
N ARG A 31 -6.02 -8.00 0.67
CA ARG A 31 -6.03 -8.21 -0.78
C ARG A 31 -7.45 -8.48 -1.24
N LYS A 32 -7.90 -7.72 -2.22
CA LYS A 32 -9.18 -7.90 -2.90
C LYS A 32 -8.96 -8.17 -4.38
N GLY A 33 -8.83 -9.45 -4.74
CA GLY A 33 -8.49 -9.87 -6.09
C GLY A 33 -7.09 -9.39 -6.51
N LEU A 34 -7.04 -8.54 -7.54
CA LEU A 34 -5.81 -7.93 -8.08
C LEU A 34 -5.55 -6.50 -7.55
N THR A 35 -6.06 -6.22 -6.36
CA THR A 35 -5.88 -4.95 -5.66
C THR A 35 -5.45 -5.24 -4.22
N LEU A 36 -4.37 -4.58 -3.79
CA LEU A 36 -3.86 -4.66 -2.43
C LEU A 36 -4.47 -3.54 -1.59
N GLU A 37 -4.85 -3.87 -0.36
CA GLU A 37 -5.21 -2.88 0.65
C GLU A 37 -3.94 -2.56 1.44
N VAL A 38 -3.61 -1.28 1.54
CA VAL A 38 -2.37 -0.82 2.18
C VAL A 38 -2.67 0.32 3.15
N ALA A 39 -1.92 0.36 4.24
CA ALA A 39 -1.96 1.44 5.22
C ALA A 39 -0.56 1.94 5.50
N ARG A 40 -0.43 3.20 5.93
CA ARG A 40 0.84 3.76 6.37
C ARG A 40 1.42 2.90 7.49
N GLN A 41 2.67 2.48 7.35
CA GLN A 41 3.39 1.83 8.42
C GLN A 41 3.79 2.91 9.42
N ARG A 42 3.06 3.02 10.54
CA ARG A 42 3.59 3.74 11.70
C ARG A 42 4.70 2.87 12.27
N GLN A 43 5.94 3.34 12.19
CA GLN A 43 6.99 2.76 13.00
C GLN A 43 6.65 3.06 14.47
N GLU A 44 6.34 2.02 15.23
CA GLU A 44 6.32 2.12 16.70
C GLU A 44 7.79 2.14 17.14
N SER A 45 8.23 3.28 17.68
CA SER A 45 9.57 3.49 18.27
C SER A 45 9.67 2.88 19.66
#